data_AF-A0A6L8ELE5-F1
#
_entry.id   AF-A0A6L8ELE5-F1
#
_cell.length_a   1.000
_cell.length_b   1.000
_cell.length_c   1.000
_cell.angle_alpha   90.00
_cell.angle_beta   90.00
_cell.angle_gamma   90.00
#
_symmetry.space_group_name_H-M   'P 1'
#
loop_
_entity.id
_entity.type
_entity.pdbx_description
1 polymer ?
#
loop_
_entity_poly.entity_id
_entity_poly.type
_entity_poly.pdbx_seq_one_letter_code
_entity_poly.pdbx_strand_id
1 'polypeptide(L)'
;MPAPDIYLAGIFSSLQLPLSRTPMRFLTQIGLVLGLGLLIGLLVWQGFMEVLQLLLDSGWYLLLLPLAWFPTLLPAAQGWRHLFRADQKPTFSHALVALWMGRAVNNLLPVASIGGEVVKARLLTFWGAGGAHAAASVMAAKTVTSLA
;
A
#
# COMPACT_ATOMS: atom_id res chain seq x y z
N MET A 1 16.31 -16.90 -54.46
CA MET A 1 15.68 -15.59 -54.20
C MET A 1 15.05 -15.69 -52.81
N PRO A 2 15.66 -15.14 -51.74
CA PRO A 2 15.15 -15.31 -50.38
C PRO A 2 13.88 -14.47 -50.16
N ALA A 3 12.94 -15.02 -49.38
CA ALA A 3 11.61 -14.47 -49.14
C ALA A 3 11.66 -13.11 -48.38
N PRO A 4 10.75 -12.16 -48.68
CA PRO A 4 10.72 -10.80 -48.10
C PRO A 4 10.52 -10.75 -46.57
N ASP A 5 10.11 -11.87 -45.98
CA ASP A 5 9.73 -12.03 -44.58
C ASP A 5 10.91 -11.85 -43.61
N ILE A 6 12.14 -12.14 -44.07
CA ILE A 6 13.37 -12.07 -43.27
C ILE A 6 13.74 -10.60 -42.98
N TYR A 7 13.50 -9.69 -43.93
CA TYR A 7 13.78 -8.27 -43.76
C TYR A 7 12.82 -7.61 -42.77
N LEU A 8 11.55 -8.01 -42.78
CA LEU A 8 10.56 -7.50 -41.82
C LEU A 8 10.88 -7.97 -40.40
N ALA A 9 11.26 -9.24 -40.21
CA ALA A 9 11.66 -9.76 -38.90
C ALA A 9 12.90 -9.02 -38.33
N GLY A 10 13.87 -8.67 -39.18
CA GLY A 10 15.06 -7.93 -38.78
C GLY A 10 14.78 -6.49 -38.32
N ILE A 11 13.87 -5.77 -38.99
CA ILE A 11 13.53 -4.37 -38.68
C ILE A 11 12.79 -4.24 -37.34
N PHE A 12 11.93 -5.19 -36.98
CA PHE A 12 11.24 -5.18 -35.69
C PHE A 12 12.15 -5.53 -34.51
N SER A 13 13.27 -6.25 -34.75
CA SER A 13 14.23 -6.61 -33.70
C SER A 13 15.14 -5.44 -33.27
N SER A 14 15.43 -4.50 -34.18
CA SER A 14 16.33 -3.36 -33.93
C SER A 14 15.67 -2.14 -33.30
N LEU A 15 14.33 -2.15 -33.15
CA LEU A 15 13.53 -1.08 -32.55
C LEU A 15 13.23 -1.29 -31.05
N GLN A 16 13.88 -2.27 -30.41
CA GLN A 16 13.84 -2.43 -28.96
C GLN A 16 14.74 -1.39 -28.29
N LEU A 17 14.24 -0.15 -28.18
CA LEU A 17 14.87 0.90 -27.40
C LEU A 17 15.11 0.39 -25.96
N PRO A 18 16.32 0.54 -25.39
CA PRO A 18 16.55 0.24 -23.99
C PRO A 18 15.74 1.24 -23.16
N LEU A 19 14.57 0.82 -22.69
CA LEU A 19 13.81 1.58 -21.69
C LEU A 19 14.69 1.65 -20.43
N SER A 20 15.39 2.75 -20.25
CA SER A 20 16.17 3.05 -19.06
C SER A 20 15.24 3.08 -17.85
N ARG A 21 15.12 1.95 -17.15
CA ARG A 21 14.28 1.78 -15.95
C ARG A 21 14.91 2.40 -14.70
N THR A 22 15.41 3.64 -14.78
CA THR A 22 16.17 4.24 -13.66
C THR A 22 15.90 5.72 -13.29
N PRO A 23 14.68 6.30 -13.44
CA PRO A 23 14.34 7.54 -12.72
C PRO A 23 13.53 7.33 -11.42
N MET A 24 12.83 6.18 -11.28
CA MET A 24 11.85 5.95 -10.19
C MET A 24 12.46 5.86 -8.77
N ARG A 25 13.70 5.35 -8.66
CA ARG A 25 14.37 5.16 -7.37
C ARG A 25 14.74 6.48 -6.70
N PHE A 26 15.21 7.44 -7.49
CA PHE A 26 15.60 8.77 -7.00
C PHE A 26 14.41 9.53 -6.44
N LEU A 27 13.28 9.53 -7.16
CA LEU A 27 12.08 10.22 -6.72
C LEU A 27 11.51 9.61 -5.43
N THR A 28 11.57 8.28 -5.30
CA THR A 28 11.17 7.56 -4.10
C THR A 28 12.08 7.90 -2.91
N GLN A 29 13.40 7.97 -3.12
CA GLN A 29 14.35 8.34 -2.07
C GLN A 29 14.14 9.76 -1.58
N ILE A 30 13.95 10.73 -2.49
CA ILE A 30 13.67 12.12 -2.13
C ILE A 30 12.37 12.23 -1.31
N GLY A 31 11.30 11.58 -1.78
CA GLY A 31 10.03 11.56 -1.05
C GLY A 31 10.14 10.94 0.34
N LEU A 32 10.95 9.89 0.51
CA LEU A 32 11.20 9.25 1.80
C LEU A 32 11.96 10.19 2.74
N VAL A 33 13.03 10.83 2.27
CA VAL A 33 13.82 11.78 3.08
C VAL A 33 12.96 12.98 3.49
N LEU A 34 12.21 13.56 2.55
CA LEU A 34 11.31 14.70 2.84
C LEU A 34 10.21 14.31 3.84
N GLY A 35 9.53 13.18 3.62
CA GLY A 35 8.47 12.72 4.52
C GLY A 35 8.99 12.38 5.91
N LEU A 36 10.16 11.74 6.00
CA LEU A 36 10.79 11.40 7.27
C LEU A 36 11.26 12.67 8.00
N GLY A 37 11.87 13.62 7.29
CA GLY A 37 12.28 14.90 7.85
C GLY A 37 11.10 15.71 8.38
N LEU A 38 9.99 15.77 7.64
CA LEU A 38 8.75 16.41 8.08
C LEU A 38 8.18 15.73 9.33
N LEU A 39 8.15 14.39 9.37
CA LEU A 39 7.68 13.61 10.50
C LEU A 39 8.52 13.89 11.77
N ILE A 40 9.85 13.87 11.65
CA ILE A 40 10.76 14.18 12.76
C ILE A 40 10.56 15.64 13.22
N GLY A 41 10.47 16.58 12.28
CA GLY A 41 10.26 17.99 12.59
C GLY A 41 8.97 18.24 13.36
N LEU A 42 7.86 17.62 12.94
CA LEU A 42 6.58 17.68 13.65
C LEU A 42 6.67 17.03 15.03
N LEU A 43 7.34 15.89 15.16
CA LEU A 43 7.49 15.19 16.45
C LEU A 43 8.28 16.03 17.47
N VAL A 44 9.32 16.72 17.03
CA VAL A 44 10.10 17.65 17.87
C VAL A 44 9.25 18.87 18.25
N TRP A 45 8.49 19.41 17.29
CA TRP A 45 7.66 20.59 17.52
C TRP A 45 6.48 20.31 18.46
N GLN A 46 5.88 19.12 18.41
CA GLN A 46 4.72 18.72 19.21
C GLN A 46 5.07 18.41 20.69
N GLY A 47 6.35 18.54 21.10
CA GLY A 47 6.77 18.27 22.47
C GLY A 47 6.95 16.78 22.74
N PHE A 48 7.95 16.16 22.13
CA PHE A 48 8.30 14.73 22.32
C PHE A 48 8.32 14.29 23.80
N MET A 49 8.83 15.15 24.69
CA MET A 49 8.90 14.85 26.12
C MET A 49 7.52 14.77 26.79
N GLU A 50 6.56 15.60 26.37
CA GLU A 50 5.19 15.58 26.89
C GLU A 50 4.47 14.30 26.48
N VAL A 51 4.63 13.89 25.22
CA VAL A 51 4.11 12.61 24.70
C VAL A 51 4.70 11.42 25.46
N LEU A 52 6.01 11.44 25.73
CA LEU A 52 6.69 10.38 26.47
C LEU A 52 6.18 10.28 27.91
N GLN A 53 6.00 11.42 28.60
CA GLN A 53 5.45 11.43 29.96
C GLN A 53 4.03 10.88 30.00
N LEU A 54 3.16 11.31 29.06
CA LEU A 54 1.80 10.77 28.94
C LEU A 54 1.76 9.25 28.71
N LEU A 55 2.70 8.73 27.92
CA LEU A 55 2.87 7.29 27.67
C LEU A 55 3.26 6.53 28.95
N LEU A 56 4.18 7.08 29.73
CA LEU A 56 4.62 6.50 31.00
C LEU A 56 3.50 6.53 32.04
N ASP A 57 2.76 7.64 32.15
CA ASP A 57 1.65 7.81 33.09
C ASP A 57 0.48 6.88 32.77
N SER A 58 0.18 6.69 31.49
CA SER A 58 -0.93 5.83 31.05
C SER A 58 -0.64 4.33 31.23
N GLY A 59 0.65 3.94 31.20
CA GLY A 59 1.08 2.57 31.41
C GLY A 59 0.41 1.55 30.46
N TRP A 60 0.13 0.35 30.97
CA TRP A 60 -0.39 -0.77 30.15
C TRP A 60 -1.85 -0.61 29.72
N TYR A 61 -2.58 0.34 30.27
CA TYR A 61 -3.95 0.62 29.81
C TYR A 61 -3.99 1.09 28.35
N LEU A 62 -2.92 1.68 27.83
CA LEU A 62 -2.80 2.00 26.41
C LEU A 62 -2.90 0.78 25.49
N LEU A 63 -2.56 -0.42 25.96
CA LEU A 63 -2.69 -1.65 25.19
C LEU A 63 -4.15 -2.08 24.99
N LEU A 64 -5.08 -1.56 25.79
CA LEU A 64 -6.50 -1.80 25.59
C LEU A 64 -7.02 -1.13 24.32
N LEU A 65 -6.41 -0.01 23.90
CA LEU A 65 -6.83 0.71 22.70
C LEU A 65 -6.66 -0.11 21.41
N PRO A 66 -5.47 -0.65 21.08
CA PRO A 66 -5.33 -1.53 19.92
C PRO A 66 -6.14 -2.81 20.10
N LEU A 67 -6.31 -3.31 21.33
CA LEU A 67 -7.11 -4.52 21.58
C LEU A 67 -8.60 -4.30 21.29
N ALA A 68 -9.15 -3.15 21.70
CA ALA A 68 -10.53 -2.76 21.41
C ALA A 68 -10.75 -2.44 19.93
N TRP A 69 -9.71 -1.92 19.26
CA TRP A 69 -9.78 -1.56 17.85
C TRP A 69 -9.57 -2.76 16.91
N PHE A 70 -8.74 -3.73 17.29
CA PHE A 70 -8.38 -4.89 16.44
C PHE A 70 -9.59 -5.67 15.88
N PRO A 71 -10.67 -5.93 16.66
CA PRO A 71 -11.87 -6.61 16.14
C PRO A 71 -12.50 -5.92 14.92
N THR A 72 -12.35 -4.60 14.76
CA THR A 72 -12.90 -3.85 13.61
C THR A 72 -12.28 -4.28 12.28
N LEU A 73 -11.09 -4.88 12.30
CA LEU A 73 -10.42 -5.39 11.11
C LEU A 73 -11.10 -6.61 10.52
N LEU A 74 -11.73 -7.44 11.36
CA LEU A 74 -12.32 -8.71 10.95
C LEU A 74 -13.50 -8.52 9.98
N PRO A 75 -14.53 -7.70 10.31
CA PRO A 75 -15.62 -7.43 9.37
C PRO A 75 -15.13 -6.62 8.17
N ALA A 76 -14.16 -5.72 8.35
CA ALA A 76 -13.56 -4.99 7.23
C ALA A 76 -12.85 -5.91 6.22
N ALA A 77 -12.08 -6.89 6.72
CA ALA A 77 -11.41 -7.88 5.89
C ALA A 77 -12.41 -8.78 5.18
N GLN A 78 -13.45 -9.22 5.89
CA GLN A 78 -14.49 -10.05 5.27
C GLN A 78 -15.29 -9.27 4.22
N GLY A 79 -15.72 -8.04 4.52
CA GLY A 79 -16.42 -7.16 3.59
C GLY A 79 -15.59 -6.88 2.35
N TRP A 80 -14.29 -6.58 2.52
CA TRP A 80 -13.40 -6.34 1.39
C TRP A 80 -13.25 -7.57 0.48
N ARG A 81 -13.23 -8.78 1.05
CA ARG A 81 -13.19 -10.02 0.26
C ARG A 81 -14.43 -10.24 -0.60
N HIS A 82 -15.57 -9.65 -0.27
CA HIS A 82 -16.78 -9.74 -1.11
C HIS A 82 -16.70 -8.90 -2.39
N LEU A 83 -15.76 -7.96 -2.48
CA LEU A 83 -15.52 -7.20 -3.71
C LEU A 83 -14.77 -8.02 -4.78
N PHE A 84 -14.21 -9.18 -4.44
CA PHE A 84 -13.50 -10.04 -5.37
C PHE A 84 -14.46 -11.08 -5.97
N ARG A 85 -14.26 -11.38 -7.26
CA ARG A 85 -14.92 -12.51 -7.91
C ARG A 85 -14.50 -13.82 -7.24
N ALA A 86 -15.38 -14.83 -7.26
CA ALA A 86 -15.16 -16.10 -6.55
C ALA A 86 -13.86 -16.81 -6.96
N ASP A 87 -13.46 -16.69 -8.22
CA ASP A 87 -12.24 -17.26 -8.82
C ASP A 87 -10.94 -16.54 -8.41
N GLN A 88 -11.03 -15.30 -7.91
CA GLN A 88 -9.87 -14.44 -7.59
C GLN A 88 -9.88 -13.94 -6.15
N LYS A 89 -10.67 -14.60 -5.28
CA LYS A 89 -10.88 -14.16 -3.91
C LYS A 89 -9.64 -14.46 -3.05
N PRO A 90 -9.00 -13.45 -2.43
CA PRO A 90 -7.91 -13.70 -1.50
C PRO A 90 -8.41 -14.47 -0.27
N THR A 91 -7.51 -15.22 0.38
CA THR A 91 -7.84 -15.85 1.67
C THR A 91 -8.12 -14.78 2.73
N PHE A 92 -8.81 -15.17 3.81
CA PHE A 92 -9.10 -14.24 4.91
C PHE A 92 -7.83 -13.64 5.51
N SER A 93 -6.81 -14.47 5.73
CA SER A 93 -5.51 -14.04 6.26
C SER A 93 -4.82 -13.02 5.36
N HIS A 94 -4.78 -13.25 4.03
CA HIS A 94 -4.18 -12.32 3.09
C HIS A 94 -4.91 -10.96 3.08
N ALA A 95 -6.24 -10.96 3.04
CA ALA A 95 -7.02 -9.74 3.11
C ALA A 95 -6.82 -8.98 4.44
N LEU A 96 -6.76 -9.70 5.56
CA LEU A 96 -6.53 -9.14 6.88
C LEU A 96 -5.13 -8.50 6.99
N VAL A 97 -4.08 -9.21 6.55
CA VAL A 97 -2.70 -8.72 6.58
C VAL A 97 -2.54 -7.51 5.65
N ALA A 98 -3.12 -7.54 4.45
CA ALA A 98 -3.09 -6.39 3.54
C ALA A 98 -3.77 -5.17 4.18
N LEU A 99 -4.94 -5.33 4.80
CA LEU A 99 -5.63 -4.24 5.51
C LEU A 99 -4.83 -3.70 6.69
N TRP A 100 -4.24 -4.59 7.49
CA TRP A 100 -3.42 -4.20 8.63
C TRP A 100 -2.20 -3.40 8.19
N MET A 101 -1.45 -3.90 7.21
CA MET A 101 -0.27 -3.21 6.66
C MET A 101 -0.63 -1.88 6.02
N GLY A 102 -1.71 -1.83 5.23
CA GLY A 102 -2.17 -0.58 4.62
C GLY A 102 -2.59 0.47 5.66
N ARG A 103 -3.26 0.06 6.74
CA ARG A 103 -3.62 0.98 7.83
C ARG A 103 -2.40 1.44 8.63
N ALA A 104 -1.46 0.54 8.91
CA ALA A 104 -0.20 0.91 9.58
C ALA A 104 0.56 1.97 8.77
N VAL A 105 0.67 1.78 7.45
CA VAL A 105 1.29 2.75 6.54
C VAL A 105 0.56 4.08 6.57
N ASN A 106 -0.76 4.09 6.52
CA ASN A 106 -1.55 5.32 6.49
C ASN A 106 -1.56 6.07 7.84
N ASN A 107 -1.40 5.36 8.96
CA ASN A 107 -1.41 5.96 10.30
C ASN A 107 -0.01 6.40 10.76
N LEU A 108 1.04 5.69 10.35
CA LEU A 108 2.40 5.96 10.79
C LEU A 108 3.16 6.88 9.84
N LEU A 109 2.84 6.85 8.55
CA LEU A 109 3.55 7.63 7.55
C LEU A 109 2.66 8.78 7.05
N PRO A 110 3.22 9.99 6.88
CA PRO A 110 2.48 11.16 6.38
C PRO A 110 2.30 11.07 4.86
N VAL A 111 1.66 10.01 4.37
CA VAL A 111 1.53 9.68 2.94
C VAL A 111 0.13 9.94 2.40
N ALA A 112 -0.63 10.83 3.04
CA ALA A 112 -1.99 11.24 2.65
C ALA A 112 -2.95 10.06 2.39
N SER A 113 -2.79 8.97 3.14
CA SER A 113 -3.50 7.70 2.94
C SER A 113 -3.26 6.96 1.60
N ILE A 114 -2.43 7.49 0.69
CA ILE A 114 -2.19 6.89 -0.63
C ILE A 114 -1.26 5.68 -0.50
N GLY A 115 -0.20 5.80 0.31
CA GLY A 115 0.81 4.75 0.45
C GLY A 115 0.23 3.41 0.90
N GLY A 116 -0.73 3.42 1.83
CA GLY A 116 -1.35 2.20 2.34
C GLY A 116 -2.24 1.51 1.31
N GLU A 117 -2.87 2.26 0.41
CA GLU A 117 -3.66 1.68 -0.69
C GLU A 117 -2.75 1.00 -1.73
N VAL A 118 -1.60 1.62 -2.04
CA VAL A 118 -0.58 1.02 -2.90
C VAL A 118 -0.02 -0.27 -2.28
N VAL A 119 0.24 -0.26 -0.97
CA VAL A 119 0.73 -1.44 -0.24
C VAL A 119 -0.29 -2.57 -0.25
N LYS A 120 -1.58 -2.29 0.01
CA LYS A 120 -2.66 -3.28 -0.09
C LYS A 120 -2.72 -3.92 -1.48
N ALA A 121 -2.75 -3.10 -2.54
CA ALA A 121 -2.79 -3.59 -3.91
C ALA A 121 -1.56 -4.46 -4.18
N ARG A 122 -0.37 -3.99 -3.80
CA ARG A 122 0.89 -4.71 -4.03
C ARG A 122 0.96 -6.05 -3.30
N LEU A 123 0.52 -6.12 -2.04
CA LEU A 123 0.44 -7.37 -1.28
C LEU A 123 -0.51 -8.37 -1.95
N LEU A 124 -1.69 -7.92 -2.38
CA LEU A 124 -2.62 -8.78 -3.11
C LEU A 124 -2.07 -9.27 -4.45
N THR A 125 -1.37 -8.41 -5.20
CA THR A 125 -0.70 -8.83 -6.44
C THR A 125 0.42 -9.82 -6.19
N PHE A 126 1.17 -9.63 -5.10
CA PHE A 126 2.23 -10.55 -4.71
C PHE A 126 1.66 -11.93 -4.37
N TRP A 127 0.45 -11.99 -3.81
CA TRP A 127 -0.27 -13.24 -3.53
C TRP A 127 -1.11 -13.76 -4.70
N GLY A 128 -0.87 -13.27 -5.92
CA GLY A 128 -1.44 -13.84 -7.15
C GLY A 128 -2.73 -13.19 -7.65
N ALA A 129 -3.22 -12.12 -7.03
CA ALA A 129 -4.32 -11.34 -7.61
C ALA A 129 -3.84 -10.57 -8.85
N GLY A 130 -4.67 -10.49 -9.89
CA GLY A 130 -4.34 -9.67 -11.07
C GLY A 130 -4.16 -8.19 -10.68
N GLY A 131 -3.12 -7.53 -11.18
CA GLY A 131 -2.77 -6.14 -10.85
C GLY A 131 -3.92 -5.14 -10.94
N ALA A 132 -4.66 -5.20 -12.05
CA ALA A 132 -5.84 -4.35 -12.26
C ALA A 132 -6.97 -4.68 -11.26
N HIS A 133 -7.20 -5.95 -10.95
CA HIS A 133 -8.23 -6.38 -10.00
C HIS A 133 -7.90 -5.98 -8.57
N ALA A 134 -6.63 -6.13 -8.16
CA ALA A 134 -6.15 -5.69 -6.86
C ALA A 134 -6.34 -4.17 -6.69
N ALA A 135 -5.90 -3.38 -7.67
CA ALA A 135 -6.08 -1.92 -7.64
C ALA A 135 -7.56 -1.50 -7.62
N ALA A 136 -8.40 -2.10 -8.47
CA ALA A 136 -9.83 -1.82 -8.52
C ALA A 136 -10.53 -2.14 -7.18
N SER A 137 -10.20 -3.27 -6.57
CA SER A 137 -10.77 -3.67 -5.27
C SER A 137 -10.41 -2.70 -4.14
N VAL A 138 -9.20 -2.15 -4.16
CA VAL A 138 -8.73 -1.17 -3.17
C VAL A 138 -9.48 0.15 -3.34
N MET A 139 -9.63 0.63 -4.58
CA MET A 139 -10.38 1.85 -4.87
C MET A 139 -11.84 1.72 -4.46
N ALA A 140 -12.50 0.63 -4.83
CA ALA A 140 -13.89 0.38 -4.46
C ALA A 140 -14.07 0.31 -2.93
N ALA A 141 -13.17 -0.36 -2.20
CA ALA A 141 -13.20 -0.39 -0.74
C ALA A 141 -13.02 1.01 -0.12
N LYS A 142 -12.15 1.84 -0.71
CA LYS A 142 -11.94 3.23 -0.27
C LYS A 142 -13.19 4.07 -0.48
N THR A 143 -13.85 3.95 -1.63
CA THR A 143 -15.10 4.65 -1.92
C THR A 143 -16.20 4.27 -0.94
N VAL A 144 -16.36 2.97 -0.64
CA VAL A 144 -17.34 2.51 0.37
C VAL A 144 -17.05 3.12 1.73
N THR A 145 -15.78 3.23 2.11
CA THR A 145 -15.39 3.82 3.40
C THR A 145 -15.62 5.33 3.43
N SER A 146 -15.48 6.06 2.31
CA SER A 146 -15.73 7.51 2.26
C SER A 146 -17.21 7.89 2.31
N LEU A 147 -18.11 6.92 2.11
CA LEU A 147 -19.56 7.13 2.14
C LEU A 147 -20.16 6.87 3.53
N ALA A 148 -19.38 6.30 4.45
CA ALA A 148 -19.78 6.00 5.83
C ALA A 148 -19.27 7.09 6.77
#